data_AF-A0A9X2A4H4-F1
#
_entry.id   AF-A0A9X2A4H4-F1
#
_cell.length_a   1.000
_cell.length_b   1.000
_cell.length_c   1.000
_cell.angle_alpha   90.00
_cell.angle_beta   90.00
_cell.angle_gamma   90.00
#
_symmetry.space_group_name_H-M   'P 1'
#
loop_
_entity.id
_entity.type
_entity.pdbx_description
1 polymer ?
#
loop_
_entity_poly.entity_id
_entity_poly.type
_entity_poly.pdbx_seq_one_letter_code
_entity_poly.pdbx_strand_id
1 'polypeptide(L)' 'MKNTFTNKGLGRLDHEVLLDTRQKALTLQLDPKFIELIEKEIELREKLSSNKSTERKQES' A
#
# COMPACT_ATOMS: atom_id res chain seq x y z
N MET A 1 -7.43 11.88 13.29
CA MET A 1 -8.00 11.88 11.92
C MET A 1 -8.19 10.45 11.45
N LYS A 2 -9.38 10.06 10.96
CA LYS A 2 -9.58 8.73 10.35
C LYS A 2 -9.01 8.76 8.94
N ASN A 3 -7.80 8.24 8.75
CA ASN A 3 -7.18 8.14 7.42
C ASN A 3 -7.98 7.15 6.59
N THR A 4 -8.79 7.68 5.67
CA THR A 4 -9.57 6.91 4.71
C THR A 4 -8.65 6.60 3.54
N PHE A 5 -8.35 5.31 3.32
CA PHE A 5 -7.84 4.89 2.03
C PHE A 5 -8.84 5.40 0.97
N THR A 6 -8.35 6.11 -0.03
CA THR A 6 -9.25 6.67 -1.03
C THR A 6 -9.94 5.51 -1.73
N ASN A 7 -11.27 5.54 -1.79
CA ASN A 7 -12.10 4.45 -2.34
C ASN A 7 -12.02 4.39 -3.88
N LYS A 8 -10.87 4.72 -4.46
CA LYS A 8 -10.61 4.91 -5.89
C LYS A 8 -9.25 4.33 -6.26
N GLY A 9 -9.10 3.91 -7.52
CA GLY A 9 -7.82 3.45 -8.08
C GLY A 9 -7.24 2.23 -7.34
N LEU A 10 -5.93 2.26 -7.05
CA LEU A 10 -5.22 1.25 -6.28
C LEU A 10 -5.56 1.29 -4.78
N GLY A 11 -5.96 2.46 -4.27
CA GLY A 11 -6.31 2.67 -2.86
C GLY A 11 -7.50 1.82 -2.38
N ARG A 12 -8.34 1.34 -3.30
CA ARG A 12 -9.48 0.45 -2.99
C ARG A 12 -9.12 -1.03 -2.86
N LEU A 13 -7.92 -1.42 -3.29
CA LEU A 13 -7.49 -2.81 -3.26
C LEU A 13 -7.01 -3.17 -1.87
N ASP A 14 -7.24 -4.42 -1.46
CA ASP A 14 -6.66 -4.97 -0.24
C ASP A 14 -5.13 -5.04 -0.38
N HIS A 15 -4.43 -4.99 0.76
CA HIS A 15 -2.97 -4.99 0.76
C HIS A 15 -2.39 -6.26 0.11
N GLU A 16 -2.96 -7.43 0.44
CA GLU A 16 -2.58 -8.72 -0.17
C GLU A 16 -2.78 -8.72 -1.70
N VAL A 17 -3.87 -8.08 -2.17
CA VAL A 17 -4.14 -7.95 -3.61
C VAL A 17 -3.11 -7.07 -4.29
N LEU A 18 -2.62 -6.00 -3.65
CA LEU A 18 -1.54 -5.17 -4.17
C LEU A 18 -0.23 -5.94 -4.29
N LEU A 19 0.12 -6.76 -3.29
CA LEU A 19 1.32 -7.60 -3.30
C LEU A 19 1.28 -8.63 -4.43
N ASP A 20 0.15 -9.35 -4.57
CA ASP A 20 -0.04 -10.32 -5.65
C ASP A 20 -0.02 -9.65 -7.03
N THR A 21 -0.66 -8.47 -7.16
CA THR A 21 -0.67 -7.70 -8.41
C THR A 21 0.74 -7.26 -8.81
N ARG A 22 1.56 -6.80 -7.86
CA ARG A 22 2.97 -6.44 -8.10
C ARG A 22 3.74 -7.65 -8.65
N GLN A 23 3.61 -8.81 -8.00
CA GLN A 23 4.32 -10.01 -8.39
C GLN A 23 3.94 -10.43 -9.82
N LYS A 24 2.64 -10.43 -10.14
CA LYS A 24 2.14 -10.75 -11.48
C LYS A 24 2.61 -9.74 -12.53
N ALA A 25 2.60 -8.45 -12.19
CA ALA A 25 3.06 -7.40 -13.11
C ALA A 25 4.55 -7.54 -13.44
N LEU A 26 5.38 -7.92 -12.47
CA LEU A 26 6.80 -8.22 -12.68
C LEU A 26 6.99 -9.47 -13.55
N THR A 27 6.26 -10.56 -13.27
CA THR A 27 6.33 -11.80 -14.07
C THR A 27 5.92 -11.58 -15.53
N LEU A 28 4.90 -10.77 -15.76
CA LEU A 28 4.41 -10.44 -17.09
C LEU A 28 5.19 -9.33 -17.80
N GLN A 29 6.20 -8.74 -17.14
CA GLN A 29 6.97 -7.60 -17.64
C GLN A 29 6.05 -6.47 -18.14
N LEU A 30 5.04 -6.14 -17.33
CA LEU A 30 4.14 -5.03 -17.65
C LEU A 30 4.88 -3.70 -17.63
N ASP A 31 4.19 -2.66 -18.09
CA ASP A 31 4.70 -1.29 -18.11
C ASP A 31 5.38 -0.90 -16.77
N PRO A 32 6.65 -0.45 -16.80
CA PRO A 32 7.38 -0.09 -15.59
C PRO A 32 6.69 1.01 -14.79
N LYS A 33 5.98 1.93 -15.45
CA LYS A 33 5.28 3.02 -14.74
C LYS A 33 4.09 2.48 -13.95
N PHE A 34 3.38 1.50 -14.48
CA PHE A 34 2.34 0.79 -13.75
C PHE A 34 2.87 0.09 -12.49
N ILE A 35 4.01 -0.60 -12.60
CA ILE A 35 4.65 -1.29 -11.45
C ILE A 35 5.06 -0.28 -10.38
N GLU A 36 5.68 0.84 -10.77
CA GLU A 36 6.07 1.92 -9.85
C GLU A 36 4.87 2.46 -9.03
N LEU A 37 3.70 2.60 -9.66
CA LEU A 37 2.49 3.07 -8.98
C LEU A 37 1.98 2.08 -7.93
N ILE A 38 2.07 0.77 -8.20
CA ILE A 38 1.72 -0.27 -7.22
C ILE A 38 2.68 -0.22 -6.03
N GLU A 39 3.98 -0.12 -6.30
CA GLU A 39 5.01 -0.07 -5.25
C GLU A 39 4.85 1.14 -4.34
N LYS A 40 4.55 2.32 -4.91
CA LYS A 40 4.27 3.53 -4.14
C LYS A 40 3.07 3.39 -3.21
N GLU A 41 2.01 2.74 -3.66
CA GLU A 41 0.82 2.50 -2.82
C GLU A 41 1.13 1.51 -1.69
N ILE A 42 1.92 0.46 -1.95
CA ILE A 42 2.37 -0.49 -0.92
C ILE A 42 3.21 0.24 0.15
N GLU A 43 4.21 1.01 -0.28
CA GLU A 43 5.10 1.76 0.62
C GLU A 43 4.32 2.76 1.48
N LEU A 44 3.33 3.44 0.89
CA LEU A 44 2.46 4.36 1.62
C LEU A 44 1.72 3.64 2.76
N ARG A 45 1.21 2.43 2.52
CA ARG A 45 0.50 1.63 3.54
C ARG A 45 1.43 1.17 4.66
N GLU A 46 2.62 0.72 4.33
CA GLU A 46 3.61 0.24 5.30
C GLU A 46 4.14 1.38 6.19
N LYS A 47 4.34 2.57 5.62
CA LYS A 47 4.67 3.78 6.40
C LYS A 47 3.54 4.13 7.38
N LEU A 48 2.29 4.04 6.93
CA LEU A 48 1.12 4.33 7.77
C LEU A 48 0.92 3.29 8.89
N SER A 49 1.14 2.00 8.63
CA SER A 49 1.06 0.96 9.67
C SER A 49 2.18 1.09 10.71
N SER A 50 3.37 1.46 10.26
CA SER A 50 4.52 1.71 11.14
C SER A 50 4.24 2.88 12.10
N ASN A 51 3.67 3.98 11.60
CA ASN A 51 3.33 5.14 12.42
C ASN A 51 2.20 4.88 13.44
N LYS A 52 1.25 4.00 13.13
CA LYS A 52 0.20 3.59 14.10
C LYS A 52 0.73 2.73 15.25
N SER A 53 1.89 2.12 15.08
CA SER A 53 2.48 1.23 16.09
C SER A 53 3.22 2.01 17.18
N THR A 54 3.67 3.23 16.88
CA THR A 54 4.40 4.11 17.81
C THR A 54 3.49 4.92 18.73
N GLU A 55 2.24 5.20 18.37
CA GLU A 55 1.31 5.99 19.20
C GLU A 55 0.72 5.21 20.39
N ARG A 56 0.72 3.85 20.39
CA ARG A 56 0.13 3.06 21.49
C ARG A 56 0.98 2.94 22.76
N LYS A 57 2.19 3.52 22.79
CA LYS A 57 3.11 3.39 23.95
C LYS A 57 3.15 4.62 24.88
N GLN A 58 2.31 5.63 24.66
CA GLN A 58 2.32 6.86 25.47
C GLN A 58 1.08 7.05 26.38
N GLU A 59 0.18 6.07 26.46
CA GLU A 59 -1.02 6.14 27.33
C GLU A 59 -1.02 5.06 28.43
N SER A 60 0.13 4.73 29.03
CA SER A 60 0.19 3.89 30.25
C SER A 60 1.12 4.49 31.29
#